data_AF-A0ABC9EYD9-F1
#
_entry.id   AF-A0ABC9EYD9-F1
#
_cell.length_a   1.000
_cell.length_b   1.000
_cell.length_c   1.000
_cell.angle_alpha   90.00
_cell.angle_beta   90.00
_cell.angle_gamma   90.00
#
_symmetry.space_group_name_H-M   'P 1'
#
loop_
_entity.id
_entity.type
_entity.pdbx_description
1 polymer ?
#
loop_
_entity_poly.entity_id
_entity_poly.type
_entity_poly.pdbx_seq_one_letter_code
_entity_poly.pdbx_strand_id
1 'polypeptide(L)'
;MEKLNRANELPESTSAFYFVKIWPFEDPELRENIVEAECAFQRKIQTRGKIVEAIKANKEEHSIIISELKTLIAENKQRHIVVEALQNHLGKFRYGNNTMQAQGTVLRSVVEELEQTIKMLSDRIVYEHISLVEEKRLVKEISDIKKAIIYLSTNRAKLQDTVDGNEATLTHDKVKIIDGIRKEQQAIRTKTEALEDELNVVDAEIASIQQDLVEATTRKYMAYETLQELRSKRVVKS
;
A
#
# COMPACT_ATOMS: atom_id res chain seq x y z
N MET A 1 -5.78 46.03 -87.50
CA MET A 1 -4.84 45.89 -86.37
C MET A 1 -5.32 46.82 -85.27
N GLU A 2 -5.61 46.46 -84.04
CA GLU A 2 -5.98 45.22 -83.38
C GLU A 2 -6.44 45.67 -81.98
N LYS A 3 -7.31 44.87 -81.37
CA LYS A 3 -8.13 45.17 -80.20
C LYS A 3 -7.32 45.53 -78.96
N LEU A 4 -7.93 46.31 -78.05
CA LEU A 4 -7.90 45.98 -76.62
C LEU A 4 -9.11 46.59 -75.91
N ASN A 5 -10.13 45.74 -75.77
CA ASN A 5 -11.24 45.91 -74.83
C ASN A 5 -10.69 46.07 -73.41
N ARG A 6 -11.18 47.06 -72.67
CA ARG A 6 -11.27 46.97 -71.21
C ARG A 6 -12.68 47.37 -70.81
N ALA A 7 -13.50 46.34 -70.65
CA ALA A 7 -14.71 46.40 -69.85
C ALA A 7 -14.28 46.70 -68.42
N ASN A 8 -14.59 47.92 -67.96
CA ASN A 8 -14.56 48.25 -66.54
C ASN A 8 -15.96 47.94 -65.99
N GLU A 9 -16.24 46.66 -65.78
CA GLU A 9 -17.32 46.25 -64.88
C GLU A 9 -16.82 46.51 -63.46
N LEU A 10 -17.33 47.58 -62.83
CA LEU A 10 -17.24 47.71 -61.38
C LEU A 10 -17.98 46.51 -60.76
N PRO A 11 -17.40 45.79 -59.79
CA PRO A 11 -18.16 44.77 -59.10
C PRO A 11 -19.26 45.49 -58.32
N GLU A 12 -20.53 45.23 -58.68
CA GLU A 12 -21.67 45.55 -57.82
C GLU A 12 -21.40 44.89 -56.47
N SER A 13 -20.94 45.69 -55.51
CA SER A 13 -20.60 45.20 -54.17
C SER A 13 -21.86 44.64 -53.56
N THR A 14 -21.99 43.32 -53.54
CA THR A 14 -23.10 42.63 -52.88
C THR A 14 -22.98 42.91 -51.39
N SER A 15 -23.69 43.91 -50.89
CA SER A 15 -23.79 44.17 -49.45
C SER A 15 -24.55 43.01 -48.83
N ALA A 16 -23.80 42.08 -48.24
CA ALA A 16 -24.38 41.05 -47.39
C ALA A 16 -24.76 41.70 -46.06
N PHE A 17 -26.05 41.95 -45.87
CA PHE A 17 -26.59 42.35 -44.57
C PHE A 17 -26.81 41.10 -43.72
N TYR A 18 -26.06 40.98 -42.63
CA TYR A 18 -26.33 39.98 -41.62
C TYR A 18 -27.37 40.55 -40.66
N PHE A 19 -28.59 39.99 -40.68
CA PHE A 19 -29.51 40.17 -39.57
C PHE A 19 -28.98 39.35 -38.40
N VAL A 20 -28.28 40.01 -37.48
CA VAL A 20 -28.07 39.41 -36.15
C VAL A 20 -29.44 39.40 -35.50
N LYS A 21 -30.00 38.21 -35.28
CA LYS A 21 -31.25 38.02 -34.56
C LYS A 21 -31.02 38.40 -33.09
N ILE A 22 -31.04 39.70 -32.81
CA ILE A 22 -31.07 40.24 -31.45
C ILE A 22 -32.50 40.02 -30.97
N TRP A 23 -32.68 39.11 -30.01
CA TRP A 23 -34.02 38.85 -29.45
C TRP A 23 -34.56 40.16 -28.85
N PRO A 24 -35.80 40.56 -29.21
CA PRO A 24 -36.35 41.82 -28.74
C PRO A 24 -36.59 41.70 -27.23
N PHE A 25 -35.93 42.58 -26.48
CA PHE A 25 -36.16 42.85 -25.06
C PHE A 25 -36.36 41.59 -24.22
N GLU A 26 -35.27 40.91 -23.88
CA GLU A 26 -35.27 40.14 -22.63
C GLU A 26 -35.67 41.09 -21.51
N ASP A 27 -36.72 40.71 -20.79
CA ASP A 27 -37.08 41.31 -19.52
C ASP A 27 -35.79 41.42 -18.66
N PRO A 28 -35.30 42.65 -18.39
CA PRO A 28 -34.02 42.85 -17.72
C PRO A 28 -33.95 42.08 -16.39
N GLU A 29 -35.09 42.00 -15.70
CA GLU A 29 -35.24 41.26 -14.45
C GLU A 29 -35.08 39.75 -14.67
N LEU A 30 -35.67 39.18 -15.74
CA LEU A 30 -35.52 37.75 -16.06
C LEU A 30 -34.07 37.42 -16.42
N ARG A 31 -33.38 38.30 -17.16
CA ARG A 31 -31.97 38.12 -17.50
C ARG A 31 -31.08 38.16 -16.27
N GLU A 32 -31.30 39.11 -15.37
CA GLU A 32 -30.58 39.21 -14.10
C GLU A 32 -30.78 37.95 -13.25
N ASN A 33 -32.01 37.48 -13.13
CA ASN A 33 -32.35 36.24 -12.41
C ASN A 33 -31.65 34.99 -13.00
N ILE A 34 -31.56 34.87 -14.32
CA ILE A 34 -30.86 33.76 -14.98
C ILE A 34 -29.36 33.83 -14.68
N VAL A 35 -28.75 35.02 -14.77
CA VAL A 35 -27.33 35.22 -14.48
C VAL A 35 -27.03 34.90 -13.02
N GLU A 36 -27.87 35.34 -12.09
CA GLU A 36 -27.72 35.03 -10.67
C GLU A 36 -27.84 33.53 -10.40
N ALA A 37 -28.86 32.87 -10.96
CA ALA A 37 -29.05 31.42 -10.84
C ALA A 37 -27.88 30.63 -11.44
N GLU A 38 -27.31 31.07 -12.57
CA GLU A 38 -26.14 30.45 -13.19
C GLU A 38 -24.90 30.61 -12.33
N CYS A 39 -24.71 31.80 -11.76
CA CYS A 39 -23.63 32.09 -10.83
C CYS A 39 -23.77 31.29 -9.52
N ALA A 40 -24.99 31.08 -9.03
CA ALA A 40 -25.28 30.22 -7.89
C ALA A 40 -25.00 28.73 -8.21
N PHE A 41 -25.43 28.25 -9.38
CA PHE A 41 -25.18 26.88 -9.83
C PHE A 41 -23.68 26.59 -9.98
N GLN A 42 -22.92 27.51 -10.59
CA GLN A 42 -21.47 27.39 -10.69
C GLN A 42 -20.79 27.35 -9.31
N ARG A 43 -21.21 28.20 -8.37
CA ARG A 43 -20.72 28.14 -6.97
C ARG A 43 -20.98 26.77 -6.34
N LYS A 44 -22.16 26.16 -6.57
CA LYS A 44 -22.47 24.82 -6.07
C LYS A 44 -21.59 23.73 -6.71
N ILE A 45 -21.31 23.83 -8.01
CA ILE A 45 -20.35 22.93 -8.70
C ILE A 45 -18.97 23.03 -8.07
N GLN A 46 -18.48 24.24 -7.81
CA GLN A 46 -17.18 24.47 -7.17
C GLN A 46 -17.14 23.87 -5.76
N THR A 47 -18.18 24.07 -4.94
CA THR A 47 -18.23 23.47 -3.60
C THR A 47 -18.22 21.94 -3.64
N ARG A 48 -18.97 21.33 -4.57
CA ARG A 48 -18.94 19.88 -4.78
C ARG A 48 -17.54 19.41 -5.22
N GLY A 49 -16.87 20.17 -6.08
CA GLY A 49 -15.50 19.90 -6.52
C GLY A 49 -14.52 19.83 -5.35
N LYS A 50 -14.55 20.82 -4.45
CA LYS A 50 -13.72 20.84 -3.22
C LYS A 50 -13.95 19.62 -2.33
N ILE A 51 -15.21 19.19 -2.17
CA ILE A 51 -15.56 17.99 -1.41
C ILE A 51 -14.95 16.74 -2.07
N VAL A 52 -15.00 16.62 -3.40
CA VAL A 52 -14.38 15.49 -4.12
C VAL A 52 -12.86 15.48 -3.96
N GLU A 53 -12.21 16.64 -3.96
CA GLU A 53 -10.78 16.76 -3.70
C GLU A 53 -10.42 16.31 -2.28
N ALA A 54 -11.20 16.71 -1.27
CA ALA A 54 -11.02 16.25 0.10
C ALA A 54 -11.16 14.71 0.23
N ILE A 55 -12.14 14.10 -0.43
CA ILE A 55 -12.28 12.62 -0.45
C ILE A 55 -11.04 11.96 -1.07
N LYS A 56 -10.45 12.54 -2.11
CA LYS A 56 -9.25 11.98 -2.73
C LYS A 56 -8.05 12.05 -1.77
N ALA A 57 -7.85 13.18 -1.12
CA ALA A 57 -6.79 13.35 -0.12
C ALA A 57 -6.91 12.33 1.02
N ASN A 58 -8.09 12.19 1.63
CA ASN A 58 -8.31 11.22 2.71
C ASN A 58 -8.14 9.76 2.23
N LYS A 59 -8.46 9.45 0.98
CA LYS A 59 -8.20 8.12 0.39
C LYS A 59 -6.70 7.83 0.20
N GLU A 60 -5.91 8.86 -0.10
CA GLU A 60 -4.46 8.74 -0.18
C GLU A 60 -3.87 8.48 1.20
N GLU A 61 -4.30 9.22 2.23
CA GLU A 61 -3.93 9.00 3.64
C GLU A 61 -4.32 7.60 4.12
N HIS A 62 -5.56 7.17 3.85
CA HIS A 62 -6.03 5.82 4.13
C HIS A 62 -5.16 4.74 3.46
N SER A 63 -4.72 4.97 2.21
CA SER A 63 -3.81 4.04 1.52
C SER A 63 -2.43 3.98 2.17
N ILE A 64 -1.93 5.09 2.71
CA ILE A 64 -0.65 5.14 3.42
C ILE A 64 -0.74 4.31 4.70
N ILE A 65 -1.77 4.54 5.53
CA ILE A 65 -1.99 3.81 6.79
C ILE A 65 -2.10 2.30 6.54
N ILE A 66 -2.85 1.88 5.51
CA ILE A 66 -2.95 0.46 5.12
C ILE A 66 -1.60 -0.13 4.74
N SER A 67 -0.75 0.62 4.03
CA SER A 67 0.57 0.14 3.65
C SER A 67 1.46 -0.11 4.86
N GLU A 68 1.41 0.78 5.86
CA GLU A 68 2.13 0.63 7.12
C GLU A 68 1.59 -0.51 8.00
N LEU A 69 0.27 -0.70 8.04
CA LEU A 69 -0.34 -1.83 8.73
C LEU A 69 0.11 -3.16 8.13
N LYS A 70 0.13 -3.28 6.79
CA LYS A 70 0.57 -4.49 6.11
C LYS A 70 2.03 -4.84 6.42
N THR A 71 2.93 -3.86 6.48
CA THR A 71 4.34 -4.10 6.81
C THR A 71 4.48 -4.55 8.26
N LEU A 72 3.82 -3.88 9.21
CA LEU A 72 3.86 -4.25 10.63
C LEU A 72 3.27 -5.65 10.90
N ILE A 73 2.18 -6.03 10.21
CA ILE A 73 1.59 -7.37 10.32
C ILE A 73 2.56 -8.44 9.81
N ALA A 74 3.25 -8.18 8.69
CA ALA A 74 4.24 -9.11 8.15
C ALA A 74 5.44 -9.29 9.10
N GLU A 75 5.95 -8.19 9.65
CA GLU A 75 7.04 -8.21 10.65
C GLU A 75 6.63 -8.94 11.93
N ASN A 76 5.40 -8.73 12.41
CA ASN A 76 4.88 -9.40 13.61
C ASN A 76 4.76 -10.92 13.39
N LYS A 77 4.28 -11.37 12.23
CA LYS A 77 4.26 -12.79 11.86
C LYS A 77 5.66 -13.41 11.87
N GLN A 78 6.64 -12.74 11.27
CA GLN A 78 8.02 -13.22 11.25
C GLN A 78 8.60 -13.35 12.67
N ARG A 79 8.37 -12.34 13.52
CA ARG A 79 8.81 -12.37 14.93
C ARG A 79 8.11 -13.47 15.72
N HIS A 80 6.83 -13.75 15.46
CA HIS A 80 6.09 -14.83 16.11
C HIS A 80 6.68 -16.21 15.82
N ILE A 81 7.02 -16.48 14.55
CA ILE A 81 7.69 -17.73 14.14
C ILE A 81 9.02 -17.90 14.88
N VAL A 82 9.81 -16.83 15.02
CA VAL A 82 11.09 -16.86 15.74
C VAL A 82 10.89 -17.17 17.23
N VAL A 83 9.90 -16.54 17.87
CA VAL A 83 9.57 -16.79 19.29
C VAL A 83 9.11 -18.24 19.50
N GLU A 84 8.25 -18.76 18.63
CA GLU A 84 7.74 -20.13 18.72
C GLU A 84 8.85 -21.16 18.50
N ALA A 85 9.75 -20.94 17.53
CA ALA A 85 10.91 -21.79 17.30
C ALA A 85 11.86 -21.81 18.52
N LEU A 86 12.11 -20.66 19.14
CA LEU A 86 12.93 -20.56 20.35
C LEU A 86 12.26 -21.24 21.56
N GLN A 87 10.95 -21.08 21.73
CA GLN A 87 10.19 -21.75 22.79
C GLN A 87 10.17 -23.27 22.62
N ASN A 88 10.00 -23.77 21.40
CA ASN A 88 10.07 -25.20 21.10
C ASN A 88 11.48 -25.76 21.34
N HIS A 89 12.52 -24.99 21.04
CA HIS A 89 13.89 -25.37 21.33
C HIS A 89 14.14 -25.43 22.85
N LEU A 90 13.69 -24.42 23.61
CA LEU A 90 13.80 -24.39 25.09
C LEU A 90 12.92 -25.43 25.80
N GLY A 91 11.73 -25.72 25.30
CA GLY A 91 10.84 -26.75 25.83
C GLY A 91 11.47 -28.15 25.78
N LYS A 92 12.23 -28.43 24.72
CA LYS A 92 13.04 -29.67 24.60
C LYS A 92 14.17 -29.75 25.64
N PHE A 93 14.65 -28.64 26.19
CA PHE A 93 15.61 -28.63 27.30
C PHE A 93 14.96 -28.91 28.67
N ARG A 94 13.65 -28.68 28.84
CA ARG A 94 12.95 -28.90 30.12
C ARG A 94 12.52 -30.34 30.38
N TYR A 95 12.37 -31.18 29.34
CA TYR A 95 11.77 -32.51 29.47
C TYR A 95 12.68 -33.70 29.09
N GLY A 96 13.92 -33.44 28.64
CA GLY A 96 14.87 -34.50 28.31
C GLY A 96 15.81 -34.79 29.47
N ASN A 97 15.81 -36.03 29.97
CA ASN A 97 16.91 -36.57 30.78
C ASN A 97 18.19 -36.52 29.94
N ASN A 98 18.96 -35.44 30.05
CA ASN A 98 20.08 -35.17 29.19
C ASN A 98 21.34 -34.99 30.05
N THR A 99 22.12 -36.05 30.22
CA THR A 99 23.54 -35.85 30.55
C THR A 99 24.19 -35.15 29.34
N MET A 100 25.02 -34.11 29.57
CA MET A 100 25.66 -33.31 28.50
C MET A 100 26.42 -34.17 27.47
N GLN A 101 26.86 -35.36 27.86
CA GLN A 101 27.54 -36.33 27.01
C GLN A 101 26.62 -36.92 25.91
N ALA A 102 25.33 -37.11 26.20
CA ALA A 102 24.35 -37.54 25.21
C ALA A 102 24.06 -36.42 24.19
N GLN A 103 23.99 -35.15 24.63
CA GLN A 103 23.79 -33.99 23.75
C GLN A 103 24.99 -33.73 22.83
N GLY A 104 26.22 -33.85 23.32
CA GLY A 104 27.42 -33.75 22.49
C GLY A 104 27.51 -34.86 21.44
N THR A 105 27.02 -36.07 21.78
CA THR A 105 27.01 -37.22 20.88
C THR A 105 25.99 -37.07 19.75
N VAL A 106 24.79 -36.55 20.04
CA VAL A 106 23.75 -36.31 19.03
C VAL A 106 24.10 -35.14 18.12
N LEU A 107 24.71 -34.06 18.65
CA LEU A 107 25.14 -32.94 17.80
C LEU A 107 26.27 -33.34 16.84
N ARG A 108 27.14 -34.29 17.23
CA ARG A 108 28.18 -34.84 16.36
C ARG A 108 27.57 -35.61 15.18
N SER A 109 26.60 -36.50 15.42
CA SER A 109 25.99 -37.26 14.32
C SER A 109 25.27 -36.35 13.32
N VAL A 110 24.60 -35.29 13.79
CA VAL A 110 23.93 -34.32 12.92
C VAL A 110 24.91 -33.50 12.08
N VAL A 111 26.06 -33.10 12.64
CA VAL A 111 27.09 -32.39 11.87
C VAL A 111 27.68 -33.30 10.79
N GLU A 112 27.96 -34.57 11.12
CA GLU A 112 28.47 -35.56 10.17
C GLU A 112 27.48 -35.84 9.02
N GLU A 113 26.18 -35.92 9.31
CA GLU A 113 25.12 -36.09 8.29
C GLU A 113 24.99 -34.87 7.37
N LEU A 114 25.12 -33.65 7.90
CA LEU A 114 25.07 -32.42 7.10
C LEU A 114 26.32 -32.27 6.21
N GLU A 115 27.50 -32.67 6.69
CA GLU A 115 28.73 -32.71 5.89
C GLU A 115 28.62 -33.73 4.75
N GLN A 116 28.03 -34.90 5.00
CA GLN A 116 27.73 -35.89 3.96
C GLN A 116 26.73 -35.35 2.94
N THR A 117 25.71 -34.61 3.38
CA THR A 117 24.73 -33.99 2.48
C THR A 117 25.38 -32.93 1.59
N ILE A 118 26.26 -32.08 2.15
CA ILE A 118 27.05 -31.14 1.34
C ILE A 118 27.90 -31.88 0.31
N LYS A 119 28.52 -32.99 0.70
CA LYS A 119 29.34 -33.79 -0.21
C LYS A 119 28.50 -34.34 -1.36
N MET A 120 27.34 -34.95 -1.09
CA MET A 120 26.43 -35.44 -2.12
C MET A 120 25.94 -34.33 -3.06
N LEU A 121 25.56 -33.16 -2.51
CA LEU A 121 25.10 -32.03 -3.32
C LEU A 121 26.24 -31.44 -4.16
N SER A 122 27.46 -31.44 -3.65
CA SER A 122 28.66 -31.00 -4.39
C SER A 122 29.01 -31.97 -5.51
N ASP A 123 28.97 -33.28 -5.24
CA ASP A 123 29.20 -34.32 -6.24
C ASP A 123 28.13 -34.26 -7.35
N ARG A 124 26.87 -33.96 -6.99
CA ARG A 124 25.79 -33.72 -7.94
C ARG A 124 26.03 -32.52 -8.85
N ILE A 125 26.58 -31.42 -8.34
CA ILE A 125 26.95 -30.26 -9.15
C ILE A 125 28.11 -30.58 -10.10
N VAL A 126 29.09 -31.36 -9.65
CA VAL A 126 30.34 -31.62 -10.40
C VAL A 126 30.18 -32.70 -11.46
N TYR A 127 29.43 -33.77 -11.16
CA TYR A 127 29.41 -34.98 -11.98
C TYR A 127 28.08 -35.22 -12.71
N GLU A 128 26.98 -34.57 -12.32
CA GLU A 128 25.71 -34.64 -13.06
C GLU A 128 25.55 -33.42 -13.99
N HIS A 129 25.04 -33.64 -15.20
CA HIS A 129 24.64 -32.56 -16.09
C HIS A 129 23.34 -31.92 -15.57
N ILE A 130 23.48 -30.91 -14.72
CA ILE A 130 22.37 -30.13 -14.16
C ILE A 130 22.16 -28.80 -14.92
N SER A 131 20.95 -28.26 -14.87
CA SER A 131 20.63 -26.94 -15.44
C SER A 131 21.26 -25.82 -14.62
N LEU A 132 21.66 -24.71 -15.26
CA LEU A 132 22.19 -23.51 -14.61
C LEU A 132 21.28 -22.95 -13.50
N VAL A 133 19.97 -23.14 -13.61
CA VAL A 133 18.99 -22.73 -12.58
C VAL A 133 19.06 -23.63 -11.35
N GLU A 134 19.22 -24.94 -11.57
CA GLU A 134 19.33 -25.94 -10.52
C GLU A 134 20.69 -25.84 -9.81
N GLU A 135 21.77 -25.60 -10.55
CA GLU A 135 23.09 -25.34 -9.99
C GLU A 135 23.08 -24.14 -9.03
N LYS A 136 22.50 -23.00 -9.45
CA LYS A 136 22.38 -21.81 -8.58
C LYS A 136 21.55 -22.08 -7.32
N ARG A 137 20.55 -22.94 -7.40
CA ARG A 137 19.74 -23.35 -6.24
C ARG A 137 20.55 -24.21 -5.28
N LEU A 138 21.24 -25.23 -5.80
CA LEU A 138 22.06 -26.14 -5.00
C LEU A 138 23.24 -25.42 -4.33
N VAL A 139 23.86 -24.43 -5.01
CA VAL A 139 24.94 -23.62 -4.42
C VAL A 139 24.44 -22.79 -3.22
N LYS A 140 23.23 -22.22 -3.31
CA LYS A 140 22.61 -21.51 -2.18
C LYS A 140 22.33 -22.46 -1.02
N GLU A 141 21.77 -23.63 -1.31
CA GLU A 141 21.49 -24.67 -0.31
C GLU A 141 22.78 -25.14 0.39
N ILE A 142 23.85 -25.41 -0.35
CA ILE A 142 25.17 -25.72 0.22
C ILE A 142 25.70 -24.56 1.08
N SER A 143 25.52 -23.31 0.66
CA SER A 143 25.92 -22.14 1.46
C SER A 143 25.18 -22.07 2.79
N ASP A 144 23.88 -22.34 2.77
CA ASP A 144 23.04 -22.27 3.96
C ASP A 144 23.30 -23.46 4.91
N ILE A 145 23.53 -24.66 4.38
CA ILE A 145 23.95 -25.83 5.18
C ILE A 145 25.33 -25.59 5.80
N LYS A 146 26.29 -24.98 5.08
CA LYS A 146 27.60 -24.61 5.65
C LYS A 146 27.48 -23.63 6.82
N LYS A 147 26.61 -22.63 6.71
CA LYS A 147 26.33 -21.70 7.83
C LYS A 147 25.74 -22.43 9.04
N ALA A 148 24.83 -23.39 8.79
CA ALA A 148 24.26 -24.22 9.85
C ALA A 148 25.32 -25.09 10.55
N ILE A 149 26.25 -25.70 9.81
CA ILE A 149 27.36 -26.49 10.38
C ILE A 149 28.28 -25.62 11.24
N ILE A 150 28.62 -24.40 10.79
CA ILE A 150 29.45 -23.46 11.56
C ILE A 150 28.75 -23.08 12.87
N TYR A 151 27.45 -22.80 12.81
CA TYR A 151 26.65 -22.48 13.98
C TYR A 151 26.57 -23.66 14.98
N LEU A 152 26.29 -24.87 14.48
CA LEU A 152 26.22 -26.08 15.31
C LEU A 152 27.57 -26.45 15.92
N SER A 153 28.66 -26.31 15.16
CA SER A 153 30.04 -26.54 15.64
C SER A 153 30.48 -25.51 16.68
N THR A 154 30.08 -24.24 16.51
CA THR A 154 30.33 -23.18 17.49
C THR A 154 29.54 -23.42 18.78
N ASN A 155 28.29 -23.87 18.68
CA ASN A 155 27.49 -24.26 19.84
C ASN A 155 28.06 -25.49 20.53
N ARG A 156 28.60 -26.46 19.79
CA ARG A 156 29.34 -27.61 20.35
C ARG A 156 30.57 -27.15 21.13
N ALA A 157 31.39 -26.27 20.55
CA ALA A 157 32.56 -25.73 21.23
C ALA A 157 32.18 -25.01 22.54
N LYS A 158 31.13 -24.19 22.52
CA LYS A 158 30.58 -23.54 23.72
C LYS A 158 30.05 -24.53 24.76
N LEU A 159 29.48 -25.67 24.34
CA LEU A 159 29.03 -26.75 25.24
C LEU A 159 30.20 -27.58 25.80
N GLN A 160 31.36 -27.57 25.14
CA GLN A 160 32.54 -28.31 25.56
C GLN A 160 33.50 -27.46 26.41
N ASP A 161 33.53 -26.13 26.20
CA ASP A 161 34.23 -25.16 27.04
C ASP A 161 33.51 -24.86 28.37
N THR A 162 32.25 -25.30 28.52
CA THR A 162 31.44 -25.08 29.74
C THR A 162 31.51 -26.24 30.75
N VAL A 163 32.51 -27.12 30.63
CA VAL A 163 32.82 -28.17 31.63
C VAL A 163 33.01 -27.58 33.03
N ASP A 164 33.42 -26.31 33.15
CA ASP A 164 33.44 -25.58 34.42
C ASP A 164 32.35 -24.49 34.46
N GLY A 165 31.14 -24.91 34.86
CA GLY A 165 30.12 -24.10 35.52
C GLY A 165 29.61 -22.85 34.80
N ASN A 166 28.63 -22.99 33.87
CA ASN A 166 27.86 -21.83 33.38
C ASN A 166 26.46 -22.18 32.79
N GLU A 167 25.73 -23.11 33.42
CA GLU A 167 24.35 -23.46 33.01
C GLU A 167 23.34 -22.31 33.24
N ALA A 168 23.57 -21.45 34.24
CA ALA A 168 22.68 -20.36 34.62
C ALA A 168 22.76 -19.15 33.67
N THR A 169 23.94 -18.84 33.13
CA THR A 169 24.17 -17.65 32.30
C THR A 169 23.58 -17.80 30.89
N LEU A 170 23.75 -18.97 30.26
CA LEU A 170 23.25 -19.23 28.91
C LEU A 170 21.72 -19.35 28.83
N THR A 171 21.11 -19.81 29.93
CA THR A 171 19.65 -19.88 30.08
C THR A 171 19.07 -18.49 30.40
N HIS A 172 19.75 -17.72 31.25
CA HIS A 172 19.38 -16.33 31.56
C HIS A 172 19.44 -15.42 30.33
N ASP A 173 20.51 -15.48 29.53
CA ASP A 173 20.67 -14.64 28.34
C ASP A 173 19.63 -14.96 27.26
N LYS A 174 19.26 -16.23 27.07
CA LYS A 174 18.20 -16.63 26.14
C LYS A 174 16.81 -16.19 26.60
N VAL A 175 16.52 -16.25 27.91
CA VAL A 175 15.26 -15.73 28.48
C VAL A 175 15.19 -14.21 28.30
N LYS A 176 16.32 -13.51 28.49
CA LYS A 176 16.41 -12.05 28.30
C LYS A 176 16.16 -11.63 26.85
N ILE A 177 16.62 -12.42 25.88
CA ILE A 177 16.32 -12.21 24.44
C ILE A 177 14.83 -12.42 24.15
N ILE A 178 14.21 -13.46 24.70
CA ILE A 178 12.77 -13.72 24.52
C ILE A 178 11.93 -12.61 25.14
N ASP A 179 12.28 -12.15 26.33
CA ASP A 179 11.58 -11.03 26.98
C ASP A 179 11.78 -9.72 26.20
N GLY A 180 12.95 -9.50 25.59
CA GLY A 180 13.18 -8.40 24.66
C GLY A 180 12.26 -8.47 23.43
N ILE A 181 12.21 -9.62 22.75
CA ILE A 181 11.36 -9.82 21.57
C ILE A 181 9.87 -9.71 21.94
N ARG A 182 9.46 -10.17 23.12
CA ARG A 182 8.08 -10.00 23.63
C ARG A 182 7.73 -8.54 23.88
N LYS A 183 8.63 -7.76 24.47
CA LYS A 183 8.43 -6.31 24.67
C LYS A 183 8.30 -5.60 23.32
N GLU A 184 9.14 -5.94 22.36
CA GLU A 184 9.05 -5.39 21.00
C GLU A 184 7.76 -5.83 20.28
N GLN A 185 7.32 -7.09 20.45
CA GLN A 185 6.02 -7.54 19.94
C GLN A 185 4.85 -6.79 20.57
N GLN A 186 4.91 -6.53 21.88
CA GLN A 186 3.88 -5.75 22.56
C GLN A 186 3.87 -4.32 22.04
N ALA A 187 5.04 -3.70 21.84
CA ALA A 187 5.15 -2.38 21.24
C ALA A 187 4.61 -2.33 19.80
N ILE A 188 4.86 -3.37 18.99
CA ILE A 188 4.29 -3.50 17.65
C ILE A 188 2.78 -3.64 17.73
N ARG A 189 2.24 -4.46 18.65
CA ARG A 189 0.79 -4.60 18.85
C ARG A 189 0.13 -3.29 19.22
N THR A 190 0.67 -2.55 20.19
CA THR A 190 0.14 -1.24 20.56
C THR A 190 0.21 -0.24 19.40
N LYS A 191 1.24 -0.32 18.56
CA LYS A 191 1.34 0.51 17.35
C LYS A 191 0.31 0.09 16.29
N THR A 192 0.08 -1.21 16.11
CA THR A 192 -0.95 -1.74 15.22
C THR A 192 -2.34 -1.30 15.68
N GLU A 193 -2.65 -1.43 16.97
CA GLU A 193 -3.91 -0.97 17.57
C GLU A 193 -4.11 0.54 17.34
N ALA A 194 -3.08 1.36 17.58
CA ALA A 194 -3.16 2.80 17.34
C ALA A 194 -3.41 3.16 15.87
N LEU A 195 -2.78 2.46 14.92
CA LEU A 195 -2.99 2.66 13.48
C LEU A 195 -4.36 2.14 13.01
N GLU A 196 -4.88 1.08 13.64
CA GLU A 196 -6.25 0.60 13.39
C GLU A 196 -7.29 1.60 13.89
N ASP A 197 -7.06 2.23 15.05
CA ASP A 197 -7.90 3.31 15.56
C ASP A 197 -7.86 4.55 14.65
N GLU A 198 -6.67 4.94 14.18
CA GLU A 198 -6.51 6.04 13.20
C GLU A 198 -7.24 5.72 11.89
N LEU A 199 -7.15 4.48 11.42
CA LEU A 199 -7.86 4.01 10.23
C LEU A 199 -9.39 4.14 10.40
N ASN A 200 -9.93 3.74 11.56
CA ASN A 200 -11.35 3.86 11.85
C ASN A 200 -11.83 5.32 11.88
N VAL A 201 -10.99 6.24 12.38
CA VAL A 201 -11.29 7.69 12.35
C VAL A 201 -11.33 8.19 10.91
N VAL A 202 -10.33 7.85 10.09
CA VAL A 202 -10.30 8.23 8.67
C VAL A 202 -11.49 7.65 7.90
N ASP A 203 -11.90 6.40 8.19
CA ASP A 203 -13.08 5.79 7.59
C ASP A 203 -14.38 6.52 7.96
N ALA A 204 -14.52 6.94 9.23
CA ALA A 204 -15.66 7.74 9.69
C ALA A 204 -15.69 9.12 9.01
N GLU A 205 -14.54 9.77 8.86
CA GLU A 205 -14.42 11.04 8.13
C GLU A 205 -14.78 10.88 6.64
N ILE A 206 -14.26 9.84 5.98
CA ILE A 206 -14.61 9.53 4.59
C ILE A 206 -16.13 9.32 4.44
N ALA A 207 -16.76 8.59 5.37
CA ALA A 207 -18.21 8.38 5.36
C ALA A 207 -18.98 9.70 5.54
N SER A 208 -18.54 10.57 6.46
CA SER A 208 -19.12 11.90 6.65
C SER A 208 -19.01 12.76 5.39
N ILE A 209 -17.82 12.84 4.79
CA ILE A 209 -17.59 13.64 3.58
C ILE A 209 -18.35 13.06 2.38
N GLN A 210 -18.55 11.74 2.32
CA GLN A 210 -19.41 11.12 1.32
C GLN A 210 -20.88 11.53 1.49
N GLN A 211 -21.37 11.63 2.71
CA GLN A 211 -22.71 12.16 2.98
C GLN A 211 -22.82 13.62 2.53
N ASP A 212 -21.83 14.45 2.86
CA ASP A 212 -21.77 15.85 2.41
C ASP A 212 -21.73 15.97 0.88
N LEU A 213 -21.06 15.03 0.20
CA LEU A 213 -21.04 14.96 -1.26
C LEU A 213 -22.43 14.65 -1.84
N VAL A 214 -23.17 13.74 -1.22
CA VAL A 214 -24.56 13.42 -1.63
C VAL A 214 -25.42 14.67 -1.46
N GLU A 215 -25.35 15.35 -0.32
CA GLU A 215 -26.10 16.58 -0.08
C GLU A 215 -25.69 17.73 -1.01
N ALA A 216 -24.40 17.90 -1.28
CA ALA A 216 -23.92 18.89 -2.25
C ALA A 216 -24.42 18.57 -3.66
N THR A 217 -24.54 17.28 -3.99
CA THR A 217 -25.07 16.82 -5.27
C THR A 217 -26.56 17.07 -5.40
N THR A 218 -27.37 16.82 -4.36
CA THR A 218 -28.80 17.17 -4.37
C THR A 218 -29.01 18.68 -4.47
N ARG A 219 -28.26 19.49 -3.71
CA ARG A 219 -28.29 20.96 -3.82
C ARG A 219 -27.92 21.45 -5.22
N LYS A 220 -26.94 20.81 -5.87
CA LYS A 220 -26.55 21.10 -7.26
C LYS A 220 -27.68 20.77 -8.24
N TYR A 221 -28.37 19.63 -8.07
CA TYR A 221 -29.51 19.27 -8.92
C TYR A 221 -30.66 20.24 -8.78
N MET A 222 -31.04 20.61 -7.55
CA MET A 222 -32.09 21.61 -7.32
C MET A 222 -31.75 22.96 -7.96
N ALA A 223 -30.49 23.43 -7.85
CA ALA A 223 -30.05 24.67 -8.49
C ALA A 223 -30.03 24.57 -10.03
N TYR A 224 -29.84 23.38 -10.59
CA TYR A 224 -29.94 23.15 -12.03
C TYR A 224 -31.38 23.18 -12.52
N GLU A 225 -32.30 22.57 -11.77
CA GLU A 225 -33.74 22.58 -12.08
C GLU A 225 -34.28 24.01 -12.06
N THR A 226 -33.96 24.82 -11.05
CA THR A 226 -34.40 26.23 -11.00
C THR A 226 -33.85 27.05 -12.17
N LEU A 227 -32.58 26.84 -12.54
CA LEU A 227 -31.98 27.48 -13.70
C LEU A 227 -32.65 27.04 -15.01
N GLN A 228 -32.99 25.75 -15.13
CA GLN A 228 -33.68 25.21 -16.29
C GLN A 228 -35.10 25.80 -16.42
N GLU A 229 -35.84 25.92 -15.31
CA GLU A 229 -37.16 26.55 -15.29
C GLU A 229 -37.10 28.03 -15.75
N LEU A 230 -36.12 28.80 -15.28
CA LEU A 230 -35.92 30.19 -15.71
C LEU A 230 -35.59 30.27 -17.21
N ARG A 231 -34.76 29.35 -17.72
CA ARG A 231 -34.46 29.24 -19.16
C ARG A 231 -35.71 28.85 -19.97
N SER A 232 -36.55 27.95 -19.46
CA SER A 232 -37.82 27.60 -20.11
C SER A 232 -38.81 28.77 -20.14
N LYS A 233 -38.91 29.57 -19.06
CA LYS A 233 -39.73 30.79 -19.03
C LYS A 233 -39.30 31.81 -20.08
N ARG A 234 -37.99 31.89 -20.39
CA ARG A 234 -37.46 32.69 -21.49
C ARG A 234 -38.05 32.24 -22.84
N VAL A 235 -38.10 30.93 -23.10
CA VAL A 235 -38.61 30.38 -24.37
C VAL A 235 -40.12 30.57 -24.52
N VAL A 236 -40.89 30.49 -23.42
CA VAL A 236 -42.35 30.62 -23.46
C VAL A 236 -42.84 32.08 -23.55
N LYS A 237 -42.07 33.04 -23.01
CA LYS A 237 -42.39 34.48 -23.10
C LYS A 237 -41.98 35.11 -24.44
N SER A 238 -41.30 34.38 -25.32
CA SER A 238 -40.81 34.87 -26.61
C SER A 238 -41.64 34.35 -27.78
#